data_AF-A0A9P4JH73-F1
#
_entry.id   AF-A0A9P4JH73-F1
#
_cell.length_a   1.000
_cell.length_b   1.000
_cell.length_c   1.000
_cell.angle_alpha   90.00
_cell.angle_beta   90.00
_cell.angle_gamma   90.00
#
_symmetry.space_group_name_H-M   'P 1'
#
loop_
_entity.id
_entity.type
_entity.pdbx_description
1 polymer ?
#
loop_
_entity_poly.entity_id
_entity_poly.type
_entity_poly.pdbx_seq_one_letter_code
_entity_poly.pdbx_strand_id
1 'polypeptide(L)'
;MVRSNTDSTRFTATGVWAHTKPGKSVRSSTLDFADPAPKNETPQQKVKRLREAANRAKLAQITKWDWAYFYGRMAADMLHKGTVYGIIFATGCLSVLAVFSIGDMIVYNRRKRALFFEQQEKEQARILESARTAVAQGTASPAQEALVKGIAEEEAAMAEKVAQRKFGSKILWWLHGDWKEEQALAEQRKLAAEQLKQEQAVTAKDLGITQAVQEARSSAPIQPLQAAQGGPLDQVAASAVTSAEQKGKGWFGWAWGSRKFE
;
A
#
# COMPACT_ATOMS: atom_id res chain seq x y z
N MET A 1 14.22 56.51 -57.95
CA MET A 1 13.63 55.96 -59.19
C MET A 1 12.13 55.89 -58.99
N VAL A 2 11.39 56.66 -59.79
CA VAL A 2 9.92 56.73 -59.77
C VAL A 2 9.36 55.43 -60.32
N ARG A 3 8.50 54.74 -59.56
CA ARG A 3 7.85 53.50 -59.99
C ARG A 3 6.73 53.85 -60.96
N SER A 4 6.82 53.35 -62.19
CA SER A 4 5.83 53.53 -63.24
C SER A 4 4.58 52.70 -62.97
N ASN A 5 3.39 53.27 -63.13
CA ASN A 5 2.07 52.65 -62.92
C ASN A 5 1.74 51.51 -63.92
N THR A 6 2.68 51.13 -64.80
CA THR A 6 2.52 50.05 -65.78
C THR A 6 2.96 48.67 -65.27
N ASP A 7 3.49 48.56 -64.04
CA ASP A 7 4.00 47.29 -63.50
C ASP A 7 2.97 46.51 -62.64
N SER A 8 1.77 47.07 -62.39
CA SER A 8 0.81 46.48 -61.43
C SER A 8 -0.19 45.46 -62.01
N THR A 9 -0.09 45.09 -63.30
CA THR A 9 -1.06 44.18 -63.95
C THR A 9 -0.47 42.86 -64.46
N ARG A 10 0.77 42.54 -64.11
CA ARG A 10 1.30 41.19 -64.33
C ARG A 10 0.90 40.31 -63.15
N PHE A 11 -0.11 39.48 -63.38
CA PHE A 11 -0.48 38.34 -62.55
C PHE A 11 0.71 37.38 -62.40
N THR A 12 1.60 37.65 -61.44
CA THR A 12 2.47 36.63 -60.88
C THR A 12 1.61 35.79 -59.95
N ALA A 13 1.20 34.61 -60.43
CA ALA A 13 0.56 33.61 -59.59
C ALA A 13 1.53 33.24 -58.46
N THR A 14 1.36 33.82 -57.27
CA THR A 14 2.03 33.38 -56.03
C THR A 14 1.34 32.12 -55.49
N GLY A 15 1.17 31.12 -56.35
CA GLY A 15 0.78 29.78 -55.96
C GLY A 15 2.02 28.98 -55.57
N VAL A 16 1.93 28.19 -54.50
CA VAL A 16 2.99 27.27 -54.07
C VAL A 16 3.34 26.33 -55.23
N TRP A 17 4.50 26.53 -55.85
CA TRP A 17 5.03 25.60 -56.84
C TRP A 17 5.53 24.36 -56.11
N ALA A 18 4.83 23.24 -56.27
CA ALA A 18 5.33 21.94 -55.84
C ALA A 18 6.49 21.54 -56.77
N HIS A 19 7.73 21.79 -56.34
CA HIS A 19 8.93 21.38 -57.06
C HIS A 19 9.26 19.89 -56.79
N THR A 20 8.40 18.97 -57.21
CA THR A 20 8.81 17.56 -57.35
C THR A 20 9.16 17.33 -58.82
N LYS A 21 10.44 17.03 -59.10
CA LYS A 21 10.85 16.55 -60.42
C LYS A 21 9.95 15.36 -60.78
N PRO A 22 9.18 15.39 -61.88
CA PRO A 22 8.54 14.19 -62.35
C PRO A 22 9.68 13.24 -62.77
N GLY A 23 9.95 12.24 -61.93
CA GLY A 23 10.77 11.11 -62.34
C GLY A 23 10.21 10.55 -63.64
N LYS A 24 11.06 9.92 -64.47
CA LYS A 24 10.79 9.38 -65.82
C LYS A 24 9.67 8.31 -65.92
N SER A 25 8.70 8.32 -65.02
CA SER A 25 7.48 7.53 -65.02
C SER A 25 6.26 8.36 -64.61
N VAL A 26 6.18 9.64 -64.97
CA VAL A 26 4.86 10.29 -65.09
C VAL A 26 4.37 9.98 -66.50
N ARG A 27 3.77 8.78 -66.66
CA ARG A 27 2.75 8.63 -67.70
C ARG A 27 1.78 9.78 -67.44
N SER A 28 1.57 10.61 -68.46
CA SER A 28 0.41 11.50 -68.55
C SER A 28 -0.76 10.80 -67.84
N SER A 29 -1.39 11.46 -66.88
CA SER A 29 -2.64 10.98 -66.31
C SER A 29 -3.74 11.15 -67.37
N THR A 30 -3.58 10.48 -68.50
CA THR A 30 -4.70 10.01 -69.30
C THR A 30 -5.48 9.12 -68.36
N LEU A 31 -6.54 9.69 -67.79
CA LEU A 31 -7.57 8.93 -67.14
C LEU A 31 -7.99 7.88 -68.16
N ASP A 32 -7.60 6.63 -67.95
CA ASP A 32 -8.12 5.51 -68.72
C ASP A 32 -9.61 5.44 -68.39
N PHE A 33 -10.41 6.17 -69.17
CA PHE A 33 -11.85 6.13 -69.13
C PHE A 33 -12.23 4.75 -69.64
N ALA A 34 -12.28 3.78 -68.72
CA ALA A 34 -12.60 2.39 -69.04
C ALA A 34 -13.99 2.22 -69.68
N ASP A 35 -14.86 3.25 -69.58
CA ASP A 35 -16.20 3.22 -70.13
C ASP A 35 -16.38 4.25 -71.28
N PRO A 36 -16.90 3.83 -72.45
CA PRO A 36 -17.18 4.74 -73.56
C PRO A 36 -18.24 5.77 -73.15
N ALA A 37 -18.02 7.03 -73.52
CA ALA A 37 -18.91 8.13 -73.13
C ALA A 37 -20.33 7.94 -73.74
N PRO A 38 -21.40 8.06 -72.93
CA PRO A 38 -22.76 8.00 -73.45
C PRO A 38 -23.07 9.24 -74.31
N LYS A 39 -23.74 9.03 -75.45
CA LYS A 39 -23.84 10.04 -76.54
C LYS A 39 -24.67 11.29 -76.20
N ASN A 40 -25.49 11.29 -75.14
CA ASN A 40 -26.46 12.35 -74.82
C ASN A 40 -26.37 12.88 -73.36
N GLU A 41 -25.20 12.88 -72.71
CA GLU A 41 -25.07 13.39 -71.33
C GLU A 41 -25.18 14.93 -71.24
N THR A 42 -25.81 15.46 -70.18
CA THR A 42 -25.80 16.91 -69.92
C THR A 42 -24.41 17.36 -69.44
N PRO A 43 -24.02 18.63 -69.63
CA PRO A 43 -22.71 19.11 -69.18
C PRO A 43 -22.44 18.89 -67.69
N GLN A 44 -23.47 18.97 -66.85
CA GLN A 44 -23.36 18.71 -65.41
C GLN A 44 -23.13 17.22 -65.11
N GLN A 45 -23.80 16.32 -65.83
CA GLN A 45 -23.61 14.87 -65.70
C GLN A 45 -22.19 14.45 -66.12
N LYS A 46 -21.65 15.07 -67.17
CA LYS A 46 -20.27 14.86 -67.61
C LYS A 46 -19.26 15.19 -66.51
N VAL A 47 -19.38 16.36 -65.89
CA VAL A 47 -18.49 16.79 -64.80
C VAL A 47 -18.60 15.83 -63.61
N LYS A 48 -19.82 15.39 -63.26
CA LYS A 48 -20.04 14.42 -62.19
C LYS A 48 -19.33 13.10 -62.47
N ARG A 49 -19.49 12.54 -63.68
CA ARG A 49 -18.81 11.30 -64.11
C ARG A 49 -17.30 11.45 -64.07
N LEU A 50 -16.76 12.55 -64.59
CA LEU A 50 -15.32 12.81 -64.60
C LEU A 50 -14.76 12.93 -63.17
N ARG A 51 -15.48 13.57 -62.26
CA ARG A 51 -15.11 13.65 -60.84
C ARG A 51 -15.16 12.27 -60.18
N GLU A 52 -16.18 11.47 -60.46
CA GLU A 52 -16.30 10.11 -59.94
C GLU A 52 -15.20 9.19 -60.49
N ALA A 53 -14.89 9.27 -61.79
CA ALA A 53 -13.80 8.53 -62.41
C ALA A 53 -12.44 8.94 -61.84
N ALA A 54 -12.20 10.24 -61.64
CA ALA A 54 -10.99 10.73 -61.00
C ALA A 54 -10.88 10.27 -59.53
N ASN A 55 -11.99 10.26 -58.79
CA ASN A 55 -12.02 9.75 -57.41
C ASN A 55 -11.79 8.24 -57.36
N ARG A 56 -12.37 7.46 -58.29
CA ARG A 56 -12.11 6.02 -58.42
C ARG A 56 -10.66 5.73 -58.78
N ALA A 57 -10.07 6.49 -59.70
CA ALA A 57 -8.67 6.37 -60.06
C ALA A 57 -7.73 6.67 -58.87
N LYS A 58 -8.07 7.67 -58.04
CA LYS A 58 -7.33 7.96 -56.81
C LYS A 58 -7.44 6.84 -55.78
N LEU A 59 -8.64 6.30 -55.57
CA LEU A 59 -8.84 5.17 -54.64
C LEU A 59 -8.20 3.87 -55.15
N ALA A 60 -8.13 3.66 -56.46
CA ALA A 60 -7.47 2.50 -57.07
C ALA A 60 -5.94 2.50 -56.88
N GLN A 61 -5.33 3.65 -56.58
CA GLN A 61 -3.91 3.75 -56.24
C GLN A 61 -3.60 3.26 -54.81
N ILE A 62 -4.62 3.11 -53.96
CA ILE A 62 -4.46 2.61 -52.59
C ILE A 62 -4.39 1.10 -52.64
N THR A 63 -3.30 0.53 -52.10
CA THR A 63 -3.14 -0.92 -52.06
C THR A 63 -3.93 -1.53 -50.90
N LYS A 64 -4.27 -2.82 -51.02
CA LYS A 64 -4.89 -3.58 -49.91
C LYS A 64 -3.98 -3.62 -48.66
N TRP A 65 -2.66 -3.53 -48.87
CA TRP A 65 -1.66 -3.46 -47.80
C TRP A 65 -1.72 -2.13 -47.05
N ASP A 66 -1.96 -1.01 -47.74
CA ASP A 66 -2.17 0.29 -47.09
C ASP A 66 -3.39 0.25 -46.17
N TRP A 67 -4.49 -0.37 -46.63
CA TRP A 67 -5.70 -0.59 -45.81
C TRP A 67 -5.40 -1.42 -44.56
N ALA A 68 -4.71 -2.54 -44.71
CA ALA A 68 -4.32 -3.39 -43.58
C ALA A 68 -3.44 -2.64 -42.58
N TYR A 69 -2.50 -1.82 -43.06
CA TYR A 69 -1.62 -1.02 -42.21
C TYR A 69 -2.39 0.05 -41.42
N PHE A 70 -3.29 0.81 -42.08
CA PHE A 70 -4.10 1.83 -41.41
C PHE A 70 -4.99 1.23 -40.32
N TYR A 71 -5.65 0.10 -40.62
CA TYR A 71 -6.47 -0.61 -39.63
C TYR A 71 -5.64 -1.23 -38.52
N GLY A 72 -4.48 -1.82 -38.85
CA GLY A 72 -3.56 -2.39 -37.86
C GLY A 72 -3.08 -1.34 -36.86
N ARG A 73 -2.72 -0.14 -37.33
CA ARG A 73 -2.32 0.97 -36.46
C ARG A 73 -3.47 1.41 -35.56
N MET A 74 -4.67 1.59 -36.11
CA MET A 74 -5.84 1.95 -35.30
C MET A 74 -6.20 0.89 -34.28
N ALA A 75 -6.12 -0.40 -34.63
CA ALA A 75 -6.39 -1.50 -33.73
C ALA A 75 -5.36 -1.57 -32.60
N ALA A 76 -4.07 -1.40 -32.92
CA ALA A 76 -3.00 -1.35 -31.93
C ALA A 76 -3.18 -0.16 -30.96
N ASP A 77 -3.47 1.03 -31.48
CA ASP A 77 -3.73 2.23 -30.67
C ASP A 77 -4.98 2.06 -29.78
N MET A 78 -6.03 1.38 -30.27
CA MET A 78 -7.23 1.07 -29.50
C MET A 78 -6.94 0.05 -28.40
N LEU A 79 -6.18 -1.01 -28.70
CA LEU A 79 -5.81 -2.04 -27.73
C LEU A 79 -4.94 -1.46 -26.63
N HIS A 80 -3.94 -0.63 -26.99
CA HIS A 80 -3.09 0.04 -26.00
C HIS A 80 -3.92 0.91 -25.05
N LYS A 81 -4.83 1.74 -25.58
CA LYS A 81 -5.73 2.57 -24.76
C LYS A 81 -6.65 1.71 -23.89
N GLY A 82 -7.20 0.63 -24.43
CA GLY A 82 -8.02 -0.33 -23.69
C GLY A 82 -7.26 -0.96 -22.52
N THR A 83 -6.03 -1.39 -22.73
CA THR A 83 -5.17 -1.96 -21.68
C THR A 83 -4.83 -0.91 -20.62
N VAL A 84 -4.45 0.30 -21.02
CA VAL A 84 -4.11 1.38 -20.06
C VAL A 84 -5.32 1.69 -19.17
N TYR A 85 -6.49 1.91 -19.76
CA TYR A 85 -7.71 2.16 -18.98
C TYR A 85 -8.14 0.95 -18.15
N GLY A 86 -7.95 -0.26 -18.67
CA GLY A 86 -8.22 -1.50 -17.95
C GLY A 86 -7.34 -1.64 -16.70
N ILE A 87 -6.05 -1.33 -16.80
CA ILE A 87 -5.14 -1.36 -15.64
C ILE A 87 -5.53 -0.30 -14.62
N ILE A 88 -5.82 0.93 -15.06
CA ILE A 88 -6.26 2.02 -14.16
C ILE A 88 -7.55 1.64 -13.43
N PHE A 89 -8.50 1.02 -14.13
CA PHE A 89 -9.74 0.55 -13.53
C PHE A 89 -9.48 -0.58 -12.52
N ALA A 90 -8.66 -1.57 -12.89
CA ALA A 90 -8.33 -2.70 -12.02
C ALA A 90 -7.61 -2.25 -10.74
N THR A 91 -6.65 -1.32 -10.84
CA THR A 91 -5.97 -0.76 -9.65
C THR A 91 -6.93 0.04 -8.78
N GLY A 92 -7.85 0.79 -9.38
CA GLY A 92 -8.96 1.44 -8.68
C GLY A 92 -9.80 0.45 -7.87
N CYS A 93 -10.30 -0.62 -8.49
CA CYS A 93 -11.08 -1.65 -7.81
C CYS A 93 -10.31 -2.32 -6.67
N LEU A 94 -9.04 -2.69 -6.89
CA LEU A 94 -8.19 -3.29 -5.86
C LEU A 94 -7.95 -2.34 -4.68
N SER A 95 -7.79 -1.04 -4.94
CA SER A 95 -7.60 -0.05 -3.87
C SER A 95 -8.84 0.07 -2.97
N VAL A 96 -10.04 0.04 -3.55
CA VAL A 96 -11.30 0.08 -2.79
C VAL A 96 -11.47 -1.18 -1.94
N LEU A 97 -11.17 -2.35 -2.51
CA LEU A 97 -11.20 -3.62 -1.78
C LEU A 97 -10.20 -3.64 -0.61
N ALA A 98 -9.01 -3.06 -0.80
CA ALA A 98 -8.00 -2.97 0.24
C ALA A 98 -8.47 -2.09 1.43
N VAL A 99 -9.06 -0.92 1.14
CA VAL A 99 -9.60 -0.04 2.19
C VAL A 99 -10.74 -0.73 2.95
N PHE A 100 -11.63 -1.43 2.24
CA PHE A 100 -12.70 -2.20 2.87
C PHE A 100 -12.15 -3.33 3.77
N SER A 101 -11.14 -4.06 3.30
CA SER A 101 -10.49 -5.12 4.07
C SER A 101 -9.81 -4.61 5.34
N ILE A 102 -9.08 -3.49 5.25
CA ILE A 102 -8.47 -2.84 6.43
C ILE A 102 -9.56 -2.40 7.41
N GLY A 103 -10.64 -1.81 6.90
CA GLY A 103 -11.78 -1.39 7.73
C GLY A 103 -12.41 -2.55 8.50
N ASP A 104 -12.67 -3.67 7.83
CA ASP A 104 -13.25 -4.86 8.45
C ASP A 104 -12.33 -5.44 9.54
N MET A 105 -11.03 -5.53 9.28
CA MET A 105 -10.04 -5.99 10.26
C MET A 105 -9.99 -5.08 11.50
N ILE A 106 -10.09 -3.75 11.34
CA ILE A 106 -10.14 -2.81 12.46
C ILE A 106 -11.39 -3.03 13.31
N VAL A 107 -12.56 -3.17 12.69
CA VAL A 107 -13.83 -3.40 13.40
C VAL A 107 -13.79 -4.72 14.16
N TYR A 108 -13.31 -5.79 13.52
CA TYR A 108 -13.14 -7.09 14.14
C TYR A 108 -12.21 -7.02 15.36
N ASN A 109 -11.04 -6.38 15.22
CA ASN A 109 -10.10 -6.22 16.33
C ASN A 109 -10.68 -5.37 17.47
N ARG A 110 -11.41 -4.30 17.16
CA ARG A 110 -12.11 -3.49 18.18
C ARG A 110 -13.12 -4.32 18.96
N ARG A 111 -13.92 -5.15 18.28
CA ARG A 111 -14.88 -6.06 18.93
C ARG A 111 -14.18 -7.06 19.84
N LYS A 112 -13.10 -7.69 19.35
CA LYS A 112 -12.32 -8.65 20.15
C LYS A 112 -11.68 -8.01 21.38
N ARG A 113 -11.14 -6.80 21.24
CA ARG A 113 -10.60 -6.02 22.37
C ARG A 113 -11.69 -5.67 23.39
N ALA A 114 -12.87 -5.24 22.92
CA ALA A 114 -13.98 -4.92 23.81
C ALA A 114 -14.41 -6.15 24.65
N LEU A 115 -14.53 -7.33 24.03
CA LEU A 115 -14.85 -8.56 24.76
C LEU A 115 -13.78 -8.94 25.78
N PHE A 116 -12.50 -8.74 25.45
CA PHE A 116 -11.39 -8.98 26.38
C PHE A 116 -11.43 -8.03 27.58
N PHE A 117 -11.66 -6.73 27.35
CA PHE A 117 -11.79 -5.76 28.43
C PHE A 117 -13.01 -6.03 29.31
N GLU A 118 -14.15 -6.41 28.72
CA GLU A 118 -15.34 -6.79 29.48
C GLU A 118 -15.06 -7.99 30.41
N GLN A 119 -14.26 -8.96 29.96
CA GLN A 119 -13.85 -10.09 30.81
C GLN A 119 -12.91 -9.64 31.93
N GLN A 120 -11.91 -8.82 31.63
CA GLN A 120 -10.99 -8.28 32.64
C GLN A 120 -11.72 -7.43 33.69
N GLU A 121 -12.67 -6.59 33.28
CA GLU A 121 -13.48 -5.79 34.20
C GLU A 121 -14.31 -6.67 35.13
N LYS A 122 -14.90 -7.76 34.63
CA LYS A 122 -15.64 -8.74 35.46
C LYS A 122 -14.73 -9.44 36.46
N GLU A 123 -13.52 -9.81 36.07
CA GLU A 123 -12.54 -10.43 36.96
C GLU A 123 -12.07 -9.45 38.05
N GLN A 124 -11.73 -8.21 37.66
CA GLN A 124 -11.34 -7.16 38.60
C GLN A 124 -12.48 -6.82 39.57
N ALA A 125 -13.72 -6.72 39.08
CA ALA A 125 -14.89 -6.48 39.90
C ALA A 125 -15.08 -7.58 40.96
N ARG A 126 -14.90 -8.85 40.60
CA ARG A 126 -14.98 -9.97 41.56
C ARG A 126 -13.89 -9.89 42.63
N ILE A 127 -12.66 -9.55 42.25
CA ILE A 127 -11.56 -9.37 43.19
C ILE A 127 -11.87 -8.21 44.14
N LEU A 128 -12.35 -7.08 43.61
CA LEU A 128 -12.76 -5.91 44.38
C LEU A 128 -13.90 -6.22 45.35
N GLU A 129 -14.92 -6.95 44.91
CA GLU A 129 -16.04 -7.39 45.76
C GLU A 129 -15.53 -8.29 46.89
N SER A 130 -14.64 -9.24 46.59
CA SER A 130 -14.03 -10.11 47.63
C SER A 130 -13.19 -9.31 48.64
N ALA A 131 -12.47 -8.29 48.18
CA ALA A 131 -11.69 -7.42 49.06
C ALA A 131 -12.59 -6.56 49.93
N ARG A 132 -13.65 -5.97 49.35
CA ARG A 132 -14.65 -5.17 50.08
C ARG A 132 -15.37 -6.01 51.14
N THR A 133 -15.75 -7.25 50.83
CA THR A 133 -16.40 -8.13 51.81
C THR A 133 -15.45 -8.54 52.94
N ALA A 134 -14.18 -8.85 52.64
CA ALA A 134 -13.18 -9.15 53.66
C ALA A 134 -12.89 -7.95 54.58
N VAL A 135 -12.84 -6.74 54.02
CA VAL A 135 -12.68 -5.50 54.80
C VAL A 135 -13.90 -5.28 55.70
N ALA A 136 -15.10 -5.45 55.18
CA ALA A 136 -16.34 -5.31 55.96
C ALA A 136 -16.43 -6.35 57.09
N GLN A 137 -15.90 -7.56 56.89
CA GLN A 137 -15.83 -8.62 57.89
C GLN A 137 -14.67 -8.44 58.89
N GLY A 138 -13.76 -7.48 58.66
CA GLY A 138 -12.60 -7.25 59.51
C GLY A 138 -11.49 -8.31 59.40
N THR A 139 -11.56 -9.20 58.39
CA THR A 139 -10.59 -10.29 58.16
C THR A 139 -9.66 -10.02 56.97
N ALA A 140 -9.66 -8.78 56.46
CA ALA A 140 -8.89 -8.40 55.27
C ALA A 140 -7.38 -8.54 55.46
N SER A 141 -6.72 -9.04 54.42
CA SER A 141 -5.27 -8.92 54.28
C SER A 141 -4.88 -7.45 54.07
N PRO A 142 -3.71 -6.98 54.57
CA PRO A 142 -3.24 -5.61 54.35
C PRO A 142 -3.18 -5.24 52.87
N ALA A 143 -2.92 -6.21 51.98
CA ALA A 143 -2.93 -6.00 50.53
C ALA A 143 -4.35 -5.72 49.99
N GLN A 144 -5.38 -6.37 50.54
CA GLN A 144 -6.78 -6.17 50.13
C GLN A 144 -7.31 -4.83 50.63
N GLU A 145 -6.92 -4.41 51.84
CA GLU A 145 -7.28 -3.10 52.37
C GLU A 145 -6.60 -1.97 51.59
N ALA A 146 -5.31 -2.12 51.24
CA ALA A 146 -4.59 -1.17 50.40
C ALA A 146 -5.18 -1.07 49.00
N LEU A 147 -5.62 -2.18 48.40
CA LEU A 147 -6.28 -2.20 47.09
C LEU A 147 -7.56 -1.35 47.10
N VAL A 148 -8.43 -1.55 48.09
CA VAL A 148 -9.71 -0.83 48.19
C VAL A 148 -9.49 0.67 48.42
N LYS A 149 -8.54 1.04 49.30
CA LYS A 149 -8.20 2.44 49.57
C LYS A 149 -7.56 3.11 48.35
N GLY A 150 -6.60 2.45 47.72
CA GLY A 150 -5.91 2.97 46.53
C GLY A 150 -6.87 3.27 45.38
N ILE A 151 -7.83 2.37 45.11
CA ILE A 151 -8.83 2.59 44.05
C ILE A 151 -9.74 3.78 44.39
N ALA A 152 -10.16 3.94 45.66
CA ALA A 152 -10.98 5.08 46.07
C ALA A 152 -10.25 6.42 45.94
N GLU A 153 -8.95 6.45 46.26
CA GLU A 153 -8.11 7.64 46.12
C GLU A 153 -7.87 8.01 44.65
N GLU A 154 -7.64 7.00 43.79
CA GLU A 154 -7.47 7.20 42.34
C GLU A 154 -8.76 7.71 41.68
N GLU A 155 -9.92 7.16 42.05
CA GLU A 155 -11.23 7.61 41.57
C GLU A 155 -11.49 9.08 41.95
N ALA A 156 -11.16 9.47 43.20
CA ALA A 156 -11.28 10.86 43.64
C ALA A 156 -10.36 11.79 42.85
N ALA A 157 -9.09 11.42 42.67
CA ALA A 157 -8.13 12.21 41.91
C ALA A 157 -8.53 12.33 40.42
N MET A 158 -9.13 11.29 39.84
CA MET A 158 -9.64 11.32 38.46
C MET A 158 -10.89 12.18 38.33
N ALA A 159 -11.81 12.14 39.30
CA ALA A 159 -12.99 12.99 39.33
C ALA A 159 -12.60 14.48 39.36
N GLU A 160 -11.61 14.83 40.18
CA GLU A 160 -11.06 16.19 40.21
C GLU A 160 -10.46 16.62 38.87
N LYS A 161 -9.66 15.75 38.24
CA LYS A 161 -9.08 16.02 36.91
C LYS A 161 -10.16 16.17 35.83
N VAL A 162 -11.22 15.37 35.87
CA VAL A 162 -12.34 15.45 34.92
C VAL A 162 -13.16 16.73 35.14
N ALA A 163 -13.36 17.13 36.40
CA ALA A 163 -14.03 18.38 36.75
C ALA A 163 -13.24 19.62 36.27
N GLN A 164 -11.91 19.57 36.33
CA GLN A 164 -11.04 20.65 35.90
C GLN A 164 -10.85 20.75 34.37
N ARG A 165 -11.23 19.73 33.59
CA ARG A 165 -11.09 19.74 32.11
C ARG A 165 -12.15 20.65 31.47
N LYS A 166 -11.69 21.71 30.79
CA LYS A 166 -12.52 22.60 29.95
C LYS A 166 -13.11 21.83 28.75
N PHE A 167 -14.24 22.29 28.20
CA PHE A 167 -14.95 21.59 27.12
C PHE A 167 -14.08 21.26 25.89
N GLY A 168 -13.22 22.18 25.45
CA GLY A 168 -12.31 21.94 24.32
C GLY A 168 -11.22 20.88 24.59
N SER A 169 -10.73 20.76 25.83
CA SER A 169 -9.74 19.73 26.17
C SER A 169 -10.36 18.34 26.33
N LYS A 170 -11.66 18.25 26.64
CA LYS A 170 -12.40 16.97 26.64
C LYS A 170 -12.46 16.35 25.25
N ILE A 171 -12.69 17.15 24.21
CA ILE A 171 -12.76 16.68 22.82
C ILE A 171 -11.37 16.24 22.32
N LEU A 172 -10.32 17.02 22.62
CA LEU A 172 -8.95 16.65 22.25
C LEU A 172 -8.49 15.37 22.96
N TRP A 173 -8.85 15.21 24.23
CA TRP A 173 -8.56 13.99 24.99
C TRP A 173 -9.37 12.78 24.48
N TRP A 174 -10.62 12.97 24.06
CA TRP A 174 -11.38 11.89 23.42
C TRP A 174 -10.76 11.45 22.08
N LEU A 175 -10.20 12.39 21.31
CA LEU A 175 -9.60 12.09 20.00
C LEU A 175 -8.18 11.48 20.09
N HIS A 176 -7.39 11.88 21.09
CA HIS A 176 -5.97 11.52 21.19
C HIS A 176 -5.52 10.92 22.53
N GLY A 177 -6.33 11.06 23.58
CA GLY A 177 -6.01 10.64 24.93
C GLY A 177 -6.07 9.12 25.09
N ASP A 178 -7.14 8.49 24.59
CA ASP A 178 -7.33 7.04 24.70
C ASP A 178 -6.15 6.26 24.09
N TRP A 179 -5.64 6.69 22.93
CA TRP A 179 -4.53 6.01 22.26
C TRP A 179 -3.17 6.22 22.96
N LYS A 180 -2.90 7.43 23.48
CA LYS A 180 -1.61 7.73 24.15
C LYS A 180 -1.55 7.15 25.56
N GLU A 181 -2.65 7.22 26.31
CA GLU A 181 -2.73 6.60 27.63
C GLU A 181 -2.67 5.08 27.51
N GLU A 182 -3.35 4.46 26.54
CA GLU A 182 -3.21 3.02 26.28
C GLU A 182 -1.79 2.61 25.89
N GLN A 183 -1.08 3.40 25.07
CA GLN A 183 0.32 3.13 24.73
C GLN A 183 1.23 3.22 25.96
N ALA A 184 1.07 4.27 26.78
CA ALA A 184 1.82 4.42 28.01
C ALA A 184 1.52 3.30 29.02
N LEU A 185 0.26 2.89 29.16
CA LEU A 185 -0.14 1.75 29.98
C LEU A 185 0.40 0.43 29.44
N ALA A 186 0.46 0.24 28.12
CA ALA A 186 1.03 -0.95 27.51
C ALA A 186 2.55 -1.03 27.72
N GLU A 187 3.26 0.10 27.64
CA GLU A 187 4.68 0.20 27.97
C GLU A 187 4.93 -0.06 29.46
N GLN A 188 4.14 0.54 30.35
CA GLN A 188 4.22 0.27 31.79
C GLN A 188 3.95 -1.20 32.12
N ARG A 189 2.94 -1.82 31.50
CA ARG A 189 2.66 -3.26 31.67
C ARG A 189 3.80 -4.13 31.15
N LYS A 190 4.45 -3.76 30.05
CA LYS A 190 5.65 -4.47 29.55
C LYS A 190 6.81 -4.35 30.52
N LEU A 191 7.10 -3.15 31.02
CA LEU A 191 8.16 -2.91 31.99
C LEU A 191 7.89 -3.68 33.30
N ALA A 192 6.65 -3.66 33.80
CA ALA A 192 6.25 -4.44 34.98
C ALA A 192 6.38 -5.95 34.76
N ALA A 193 6.04 -6.45 33.57
CA ALA A 193 6.24 -7.86 33.22
C ALA A 193 7.73 -8.23 33.08
N GLU A 194 8.56 -7.34 32.55
CA GLU A 194 10.01 -7.51 32.49
C GLU A 194 10.64 -7.49 33.90
N GLN A 195 10.18 -6.61 34.77
CA GLN A 195 10.59 -6.57 36.18
C GLN A 195 10.19 -7.84 36.92
N LEU A 196 8.94 -8.29 36.79
CA LEU A 196 8.51 -9.59 37.33
C LEU A 196 9.33 -10.75 36.78
N LYS A 197 9.69 -10.73 35.50
CA LYS A 197 10.53 -11.76 34.88
C LYS A 197 11.97 -11.69 35.41
N GLN A 198 12.50 -10.51 35.69
CA GLN A 198 13.80 -10.33 36.33
C GLN A 198 13.76 -10.79 37.79
N GLU A 199 12.74 -10.43 38.56
CA GLU A 199 12.54 -10.90 39.93
C GLU A 199 12.35 -12.41 40.00
N GLN A 200 11.60 -13.01 39.07
CA GLN A 200 11.48 -14.46 38.95
C GLN A 200 12.80 -15.11 38.50
N ALA A 201 13.58 -14.47 37.63
CA ALA A 201 14.90 -14.98 37.25
C ALA A 201 15.92 -14.86 38.39
N VAL A 202 15.84 -13.82 39.22
CA VAL A 202 16.66 -13.67 40.43
C VAL A 202 16.22 -14.67 41.49
N THR A 203 14.91 -14.82 41.73
CA THR A 203 14.36 -15.81 42.66
C THR A 203 14.67 -17.24 42.20
N ALA A 204 14.57 -17.54 40.90
CA ALA A 204 14.95 -18.83 40.35
C ALA A 204 16.47 -19.07 40.41
N LYS A 205 17.29 -18.02 40.31
CA LYS A 205 18.74 -18.11 40.56
C LYS A 205 19.05 -18.31 42.04
N ASP A 206 18.34 -17.68 42.96
CA ASP A 206 18.52 -17.87 44.41
C ASP A 206 18.05 -19.26 44.86
N LEU A 207 16.94 -19.75 44.30
CA LEU A 207 16.49 -21.13 44.47
C LEU A 207 17.47 -22.12 43.85
N GLY A 208 18.06 -21.79 42.69
CA GLY A 208 19.09 -22.58 42.03
C GLY A 208 20.43 -22.59 42.77
N ILE A 209 20.84 -21.47 43.40
CA ILE A 209 22.06 -21.37 44.21
C ILE A 209 21.90 -22.17 45.51
N THR A 210 20.74 -22.09 46.16
CA THR A 210 20.46 -22.88 47.37
C THR A 210 20.33 -24.38 47.06
N GLN A 211 19.70 -24.77 45.94
CA GLN A 211 19.72 -26.15 45.45
C GLN A 211 21.13 -26.61 45.08
N ALA A 212 21.91 -25.83 44.32
CA ALA A 212 23.26 -26.20 43.91
C ALA A 212 24.24 -26.28 45.08
N VAL A 213 24.09 -25.44 46.11
CA VAL A 213 24.91 -25.53 47.34
C VAL A 213 24.53 -26.75 48.16
N GLN A 214 23.24 -27.10 48.23
CA GLN A 214 22.77 -28.30 48.92
C GLN A 214 23.17 -29.59 48.19
N GLU A 215 23.13 -29.56 46.86
CA GLU A 215 23.58 -30.65 45.98
C GLU A 215 25.10 -30.80 46.02
N ALA A 216 25.88 -29.71 45.96
CA ALA A 216 27.34 -29.73 46.09
C ALA A 216 27.83 -30.16 47.48
N ARG A 217 27.06 -29.90 48.55
CA ARG A 217 27.33 -30.46 49.89
C ARG A 217 27.06 -31.96 49.97
N SER A 218 26.10 -32.45 49.20
CA SER A 218 25.74 -33.88 49.19
C SER A 218 26.61 -34.74 48.26
N SER A 219 27.36 -34.14 47.33
CA SER A 219 27.94 -34.86 46.19
C SER A 219 29.47 -34.77 46.01
N ALA A 220 30.26 -34.33 47.00
CA ALA A 220 31.73 -34.45 46.86
C ALA A 220 32.19 -35.89 47.19
N PRO A 221 32.75 -36.64 46.20
CA PRO A 221 34.17 -36.50 45.86
C PRO A 221 34.55 -36.49 44.35
N ILE A 222 35.51 -35.60 44.02
CA ILE A 222 36.70 -35.70 43.12
C ILE A 222 36.56 -35.90 41.57
N GLN A 223 36.92 -34.82 40.82
CA GLN A 223 37.55 -34.72 39.45
C GLN A 223 36.68 -34.82 38.15
N PRO A 224 37.14 -34.36 36.93
CA PRO A 224 37.09 -32.96 36.46
C PRO A 224 36.43 -32.74 35.05
N LEU A 225 36.14 -31.47 34.74
CA LEU A 225 35.83 -30.81 33.44
C LEU A 225 35.37 -31.67 32.23
N GLN A 226 34.08 -31.57 31.90
CA GLN A 226 33.58 -31.69 30.52
C GLN A 226 32.57 -30.57 30.22
N ALA A 227 32.75 -29.97 29.05
CA ALA A 227 32.06 -28.76 28.60
C ALA A 227 30.54 -28.93 28.58
N ALA A 228 29.84 -27.98 29.21
CA ALA A 228 28.39 -27.89 29.23
C ALA A 228 27.85 -27.69 27.80
N GLN A 229 27.30 -28.76 27.23
CA GLN A 229 26.48 -28.69 26.03
C GLN A 229 25.12 -28.11 26.44
N GLY A 230 24.84 -26.90 25.95
CA GLY A 230 23.64 -26.12 26.27
C GLY A 230 22.34 -26.86 25.98
N GLY A 231 21.31 -26.56 26.77
CA GLY A 231 20.03 -27.23 26.75
C GLY A 231 19.22 -26.99 25.46
N PRO A 232 18.05 -27.64 25.32
CA PRO A 232 17.25 -27.64 24.09
C PRO A 232 16.78 -26.24 23.64
N LEU A 233 16.68 -25.28 24.55
CA LEU A 233 16.34 -23.89 24.20
C LEU A 233 17.46 -23.17 23.42
N ASP A 234 18.73 -23.50 23.69
CA ASP A 234 19.87 -22.86 23.03
C ASP A 234 19.98 -23.31 21.57
N GLN A 235 19.53 -24.53 21.27
CA GLN A 235 19.46 -25.07 19.90
C GLN A 235 18.33 -24.41 19.09
N VAL A 236 17.21 -24.06 19.75
CA VAL A 236 16.10 -23.32 19.12
C VAL A 236 16.50 -21.87 18.87
N ALA A 237 17.24 -21.24 19.78
CA ALA A 237 17.80 -19.91 19.57
C ALA A 237 18.81 -19.89 18.41
N ALA A 238 19.72 -20.86 18.35
CA ALA A 238 20.69 -20.98 17.25
C ALA A 238 20.02 -21.22 15.89
N SER A 239 18.96 -22.02 15.84
CA SER A 239 18.18 -22.23 14.61
C SER A 239 17.32 -21.02 14.21
N ALA A 240 16.85 -20.22 15.18
CA ALA A 240 16.16 -18.96 14.91
C ALA A 240 17.11 -17.87 14.37
N VAL A 241 18.34 -17.78 14.90
CA VAL A 241 19.36 -16.82 14.44
C VAL A 241 19.81 -17.14 13.02
N THR A 242 20.06 -18.42 12.69
CA THR A 242 20.40 -18.85 11.33
C THR A 242 19.25 -18.65 10.33
N SER A 243 18.01 -18.82 10.76
CA SER A 243 16.82 -18.54 9.94
C SER A 243 16.59 -17.04 9.69
N ALA A 244 17.01 -16.18 10.63
CA ALA A 244 16.95 -14.73 10.47
C ALA A 244 18.03 -14.21 9.51
N GLU A 245 19.23 -14.82 9.54
CA GLU A 245 20.34 -14.46 8.65
C GLU A 245 20.03 -14.78 7.17
N GLN A 246 19.30 -15.87 6.89
CA GLN A 246 18.87 -16.21 5.53
C GLN A 246 17.69 -15.36 5.00
N LYS A 247 16.88 -14.78 5.89
CA LYS A 247 15.70 -13.95 5.51
C LYS A 247 16.03 -12.49 5.14
N GLY A 248 17.30 -12.09 5.23
CA GLY A 248 17.75 -10.72 4.90
C GLY A 248 17.77 -10.35 3.41
N LYS A 249 17.48 -11.29 2.49
CA LYS A 249 17.47 -11.06 1.03
C LYS A 249 16.06 -11.14 0.42
N GLY A 250 15.05 -10.62 1.13
CA GLY A 250 13.68 -10.52 0.64
C GLY A 250 13.43 -9.22 -0.13
N TRP A 251 12.87 -9.35 -1.34
CA TRP A 251 12.19 -8.38 -2.25
C TRP A 251 12.80 -6.97 -2.49
N PHE A 252 13.40 -6.31 -1.51
CA PHE A 252 14.00 -4.98 -1.66
C PHE A 252 15.35 -4.95 -2.42
N GLY A 253 15.97 -6.11 -2.66
CA GLY A 253 17.24 -6.20 -3.40
C GLY A 253 17.20 -5.69 -4.84
N TRP A 254 16.03 -5.72 -5.49
CA TRP A 254 15.87 -5.22 -6.87
C TRP A 254 15.73 -3.69 -6.97
N ALA A 255 15.35 -3.00 -5.88
CA ALA A 255 14.87 -1.62 -5.92
C ALA A 255 16.02 -0.63 -5.68
N TRP A 256 17.12 -1.13 -5.13
CA TRP A 256 18.32 -0.33 -4.83
C TRP A 256 19.62 -0.91 -5.42
N GLY A 257 19.54 -1.96 -6.23
CA GLY A 257 20.71 -2.74 -6.65
C GLY A 257 21.06 -2.71 -8.13
N SER A 258 21.05 -1.57 -8.83
CA SER A 258 21.72 -1.48 -10.15
C SER A 258 22.11 -0.04 -10.54
N ARG A 259 23.22 0.45 -9.99
CA ARG A 259 24.08 1.44 -10.67
C ARG A 259 25.54 1.14 -10.33
N LYS A 260 26.19 0.34 -11.16
CA LYS A 260 27.63 0.47 -11.40
C LYS A 260 27.82 0.65 -12.89
N PHE A 261 28.18 1.87 -13.24
CA PHE A 261 28.86 2.24 -14.46
C PHE A 261 30.29 1.69 -14.34
N GLU A 262 30.69 0.84 -15.27
CA GLU A 262 31.99 0.81 -15.95
C GLU A 262 31.92 -0.20 -17.10
#